data_AF-A0A8T0ED85-F1
#
_entry.id   AF-A0A8T0ED85-F1
#
_cell.length_a   1.000
_cell.length_b   1.000
_cell.length_c   1.000
_cell.angle_alpha   90.00
_cell.angle_beta   90.00
_cell.angle_gamma   90.00
#
_symmetry.space_group_name_H-M   'P 1'
#
loop_
_entity.id
_entity.type
_entity.pdbx_description
1 polymer ?
#
loop_
_entity_poly.entity_id
_entity_poly.type
_entity_poly.pdbx_seq_one_letter_code
_entity_poly.pdbx_strand_id
1 'polypeptide(L)'
;MNEDPTSWVGLFNHDPAEGSHDPLEVASTRNNPDGYYRTRIPFPRIEFFDNKLTDGCLGFWIGYINLNKLVAKSCIRARPRWMYEMKDIIGNRTLKDLMIPGTHNAGSFEHYRPDRNTPKIRYQMCQDEDVFNQLVYGNRFLDLRVIFQHVAGSKEKFWITHNILRTNNSVREVLQQVKRFLDNTNEIVIMDFHLFYMGFLDSWVDDRHKELMKMVISILGNYMMPTSYEYSTPLNEMWKNNKRLLVGYASKQGIESNLLYPGVFHLWGNKETRPELEEFLNRNMCNFIHRGLWSAMAELTPTTSGVLMDKYGGLRNLAQEVNVYVTKWFRERWWKCANIVATDYFLGNNIIDVSIEANARKFAGTESRPVICVEHPGAVARRSSRFVDSSPIVAIYVHVAVTVNGPFVHVASDSGFGTWPRSHAFLKIYKEMRLLFCVYDFNCSKRETTSWISQENARLFLSEIGWICLEF
;
A
#
# COMPACT_ATOMS: atom_id res chain seq x y z
N MET A 1 -3.81 -22.42 -14.51
CA MET A 1 -2.42 -22.87 -14.72
C MET A 1 -2.41 -24.37 -14.51
N ASN A 2 -1.94 -25.16 -15.47
CA ASN A 2 -1.71 -26.59 -15.28
C ASN A 2 -0.48 -26.72 -14.38
N GLU A 3 -0.68 -26.95 -13.08
CA GLU A 3 0.44 -27.14 -12.16
C GLU A 3 1.14 -28.47 -12.44
N ASP A 4 2.45 -28.38 -12.66
CA ASP A 4 3.33 -29.54 -12.78
C ASP A 4 3.34 -30.29 -11.43
N PRO A 5 3.16 -31.62 -11.39
CA PRO A 5 3.16 -32.42 -10.16
C PRO A 5 4.46 -32.32 -9.33
N THR A 6 5.52 -31.74 -9.88
CA THR A 6 6.82 -31.53 -9.21
C THR A 6 7.01 -30.11 -8.63
N SER A 7 6.02 -29.23 -8.74
CA SER A 7 6.08 -27.87 -8.20
C SER A 7 5.90 -27.83 -6.68
N TRP A 8 6.73 -27.04 -6.00
CA TRP A 8 6.66 -26.84 -4.55
C TRP A 8 7.18 -25.47 -4.12
N VAL A 9 6.77 -25.03 -2.93
CA VAL A 9 7.30 -23.84 -2.26
C VAL A 9 8.08 -24.27 -1.02
N GLY A 10 9.32 -23.84 -0.91
CA GLY A 10 10.17 -24.09 0.26
C GLY A 10 10.22 -22.88 1.18
N LEU A 11 10.27 -23.13 2.48
CA LEU A 11 10.71 -22.17 3.50
C LEU A 11 12.21 -22.34 3.74
N PHE A 12 12.98 -21.26 3.76
CA PHE A 12 14.43 -21.28 3.95
C PHE A 12 14.84 -20.26 5.02
N ASN A 13 15.97 -20.50 5.69
CA ASN A 13 16.63 -19.53 6.59
C ASN A 13 17.77 -18.75 5.91
N HIS A 14 17.92 -18.88 4.60
CA HIS A 14 18.84 -18.14 3.75
C HIS A 14 18.18 -17.85 2.40
N ASP A 15 18.83 -17.04 1.56
CA ASP A 15 18.33 -16.76 0.22
C ASP A 15 18.36 -18.05 -0.63
N PRO A 16 17.22 -18.52 -1.17
CA PRO A 16 17.19 -19.76 -1.94
C PRO A 16 17.96 -19.67 -3.27
N ALA A 17 18.40 -18.49 -3.69
CA ALA A 17 19.30 -18.34 -4.84
C ALA A 17 20.74 -18.78 -4.53
N GLU A 18 21.12 -18.82 -3.24
CA GLU A 18 22.42 -19.35 -2.80
C GLU A 18 22.40 -20.89 -2.69
N GLY A 19 21.21 -21.47 -2.53
CA GLY A 19 20.96 -22.90 -2.50
C GLY A 19 19.47 -23.18 -2.33
N SER A 20 18.91 -24.14 -3.08
CA SER A 20 17.46 -24.43 -3.04
C SER A 20 17.15 -25.89 -2.69
N HIS A 21 18.13 -26.64 -2.16
CA HIS A 21 18.02 -28.09 -1.93
C HIS A 21 17.75 -28.46 -0.46
N ASP A 22 17.83 -27.49 0.45
CA ASP A 22 17.77 -27.63 1.90
C ASP A 22 16.67 -26.76 2.55
N PRO A 23 15.40 -26.86 2.09
CA PRO A 23 14.31 -26.14 2.72
C PRO A 23 14.07 -26.63 4.15
N LEU A 24 13.77 -25.69 5.06
CA LEU A 24 13.29 -25.98 6.41
C LEU A 24 11.95 -26.73 6.38
N GLU A 25 11.05 -26.32 5.49
CA GLU A 25 9.78 -26.99 5.23
C GLU A 25 9.37 -26.84 3.76
N VAL A 26 8.61 -27.81 3.26
CA VAL A 26 8.16 -27.87 1.86
C VAL A 26 6.65 -27.98 1.79
N ALA A 27 6.04 -27.13 0.97
CA ALA A 27 4.63 -27.19 0.61
C ALA A 27 4.48 -27.53 -0.88
N SER A 28 3.89 -28.69 -1.20
CA SER A 28 3.53 -29.02 -2.59
C SER A 28 2.40 -28.11 -3.06
N THR A 29 2.52 -27.52 -4.25
CA THR A 29 1.45 -26.66 -4.81
C THR A 29 0.19 -27.48 -5.10
N ARG A 30 0.37 -28.71 -5.60
CA ARG A 30 -0.72 -29.66 -5.87
C ARG A 30 -1.60 -29.95 -4.64
N ASN A 31 -1.00 -30.05 -3.46
CA ASN A 31 -1.74 -30.34 -2.22
C ASN A 31 -2.31 -29.08 -1.55
N ASN A 32 -1.94 -27.89 -2.04
CA ASN A 32 -2.35 -26.60 -1.48
C ASN A 32 -2.88 -25.68 -2.60
N PRO A 33 -3.93 -26.10 -3.32
CA PRO A 33 -4.42 -25.38 -4.51
C PRO A 33 -4.96 -23.97 -4.19
N ASP A 34 -5.31 -23.71 -2.93
CA ASP A 34 -5.75 -22.40 -2.46
C ASP A 34 -4.59 -21.40 -2.25
N GLY A 35 -3.34 -21.84 -2.44
CA GLY A 35 -2.14 -21.01 -2.33
C GLY A 35 -1.73 -20.68 -0.90
N TYR A 36 -2.18 -21.47 0.08
CA TYR A 36 -1.87 -21.28 1.50
C TYR A 36 -1.31 -22.55 2.12
N TYR A 37 -0.26 -22.40 2.94
CA TYR A 37 0.31 -23.46 3.74
C TYR A 37 0.77 -22.91 5.09
N ARG A 38 0.36 -23.54 6.18
CA ARG A 38 0.81 -23.19 7.54
C ARG A 38 2.03 -24.01 7.91
N THR A 39 3.15 -23.33 8.09
CA THR A 39 4.40 -23.96 8.55
C THR A 39 4.31 -24.36 10.02
N ARG A 40 5.11 -25.35 10.43
CA ARG A 40 5.33 -25.68 11.86
C ARG A 40 6.43 -24.83 12.48
N ILE A 41 7.21 -24.14 11.64
CA ILE A 41 8.26 -23.23 12.07
C ILE A 41 7.63 -21.88 12.48
N PRO A 42 7.76 -21.46 13.75
CA PRO A 42 7.28 -20.16 14.19
C PRO A 42 8.21 -19.05 13.69
N PHE A 43 7.63 -17.91 13.31
CA PHE A 43 8.41 -16.71 13.08
C PHE A 43 8.86 -16.13 14.44
N PRO A 44 10.18 -15.90 14.64
CA PRO A 44 10.68 -15.40 15.91
C PRO A 44 10.27 -13.94 16.11
N ARG A 45 10.24 -13.51 17.37
CA ARG A 45 10.11 -12.08 17.69
C ARG A 45 11.35 -11.34 17.21
N ILE A 46 11.14 -10.24 16.49
CA ILE A 46 12.20 -9.34 16.06
C ILE A 46 12.12 -8.07 16.90
N GLU A 47 13.21 -7.73 17.57
CA GLU A 47 13.34 -6.46 18.28
C GLU A 47 14.02 -5.43 17.39
N PHE A 48 13.34 -4.31 17.16
CA PHE A 48 13.88 -3.19 16.40
C PHE A 48 14.41 -2.09 17.31
N PHE A 49 15.56 -1.53 16.94
CA PHE A 49 16.26 -0.48 17.67
C PHE A 49 16.38 0.77 16.80
N ASP A 50 16.35 1.95 17.42
CA ASP A 50 16.24 3.29 16.82
C ASP A 50 17.23 3.49 15.66
N ASN A 51 18.49 3.12 15.89
CA ASN A 51 19.59 3.29 14.92
C ASN A 51 19.83 2.06 14.03
N LYS A 52 18.95 1.06 14.07
CA LYS A 52 19.10 -0.22 13.34
C LYS A 52 17.79 -0.64 12.68
N LEU A 53 16.99 0.31 12.23
CA LEU A 53 15.84 0.01 11.37
C LEU A 53 16.35 -0.50 10.02
N THR A 54 15.90 -1.69 9.64
CA THR A 54 16.29 -2.36 8.39
C THR A 54 15.05 -2.65 7.56
N ASP A 55 15.17 -2.51 6.25
CA ASP A 55 14.23 -2.95 5.22
C ASP A 55 14.65 -4.31 4.60
N GLY A 56 15.75 -4.89 5.10
CA GLY A 56 16.26 -6.19 4.71
C GLY A 56 15.43 -7.37 5.23
N CYS A 57 15.73 -8.55 4.71
CA CYS A 57 15.06 -9.79 5.09
C CYS A 57 15.32 -10.16 6.55
N LEU A 58 14.28 -10.60 7.26
CA LEU A 58 14.31 -10.95 8.68
C LEU A 58 14.59 -12.44 8.91
N GLY A 59 15.54 -12.99 8.13
CA GLY A 59 16.03 -14.36 8.30
C GLY A 59 15.17 -15.48 7.72
N PHE A 60 13.99 -15.19 7.16
CA PHE A 60 13.14 -16.20 6.51
C PHE A 60 12.80 -15.84 5.07
N TRP A 61 12.97 -16.84 4.22
CA TRP A 61 12.73 -16.76 2.78
C TRP A 61 11.76 -17.84 2.33
N ILE A 62 11.05 -17.55 1.25
CA ILE A 62 10.31 -18.54 0.48
C ILE A 62 10.85 -18.61 -0.93
N GLY A 63 10.92 -19.82 -1.49
CA GLY A 63 11.30 -20.08 -2.87
C GLY A 63 10.26 -20.96 -3.55
N TYR A 64 9.72 -20.51 -4.68
CA TYR A 64 8.90 -21.34 -5.57
C TYR A 64 9.81 -22.10 -6.52
N ILE A 65 9.81 -23.43 -6.41
CA ILE A 65 10.61 -24.35 -7.21
C ILE A 65 9.69 -25.09 -8.18
N ASN A 66 10.07 -25.06 -9.46
CA ASN A 66 9.40 -25.82 -10.51
C ASN A 66 10.46 -26.51 -11.38
N LEU A 67 10.29 -27.81 -11.64
CA LEU A 67 11.28 -28.62 -12.38
C LEU A 67 12.71 -28.46 -11.85
N ASN A 68 12.85 -28.49 -10.51
CA ASN A 68 14.11 -28.28 -9.78
C ASN A 68 14.82 -26.93 -10.04
N LYS A 69 14.09 -25.92 -10.51
CA LYS A 69 14.59 -24.56 -10.70
C LYS A 69 13.85 -23.57 -9.81
N LEU A 70 14.59 -22.67 -9.19
CA LEU A 70 14.02 -21.51 -8.50
C LEU A 70 13.38 -20.57 -9.53
N VAL A 71 12.06 -20.44 -9.47
CA VAL A 71 11.26 -19.60 -10.36
C VAL A 71 11.02 -18.23 -9.74
N ALA A 72 10.71 -18.20 -8.45
CA ALA A 72 10.45 -16.97 -7.71
C ALA A 72 10.92 -17.11 -6.27
N LYS A 73 11.30 -15.99 -5.65
CA LYS A 73 11.64 -15.94 -4.23
C LYS A 73 11.08 -14.69 -3.58
N SER A 74 10.84 -14.77 -2.29
CA SER A 74 10.52 -13.62 -1.45
C SER A 74 11.06 -13.86 -0.04
N CYS A 75 11.04 -12.84 0.80
CA CYS A 75 11.40 -12.94 2.21
C CYS A 75 10.47 -12.07 3.03
N ILE A 76 10.27 -12.45 4.28
CA ILE A 76 9.64 -11.55 5.25
C ILE A 76 10.62 -10.44 5.59
N ARG A 77 10.15 -9.19 5.59
CA ARG A 77 10.95 -8.01 5.88
C ARG A 77 10.13 -6.94 6.56
N ALA A 78 10.80 -6.04 7.27
CA ALA A 78 10.19 -4.82 7.74
C ALA A 78 10.16 -3.76 6.62
N ARG A 79 9.29 -2.76 6.75
CA ARG A 79 9.12 -1.67 5.80
C ARG A 79 9.12 -0.32 6.53
N PRO A 80 10.18 0.04 7.26
CA PRO A 80 10.17 1.21 8.13
C PRO A 80 10.10 2.54 7.38
N ARG A 81 10.39 2.57 6.08
CA ARG A 81 10.58 3.81 5.29
C ARG A 81 9.86 3.80 3.94
N TRP A 82 8.90 2.89 3.75
CA TRP A 82 8.31 2.65 2.42
C TRP A 82 7.63 3.89 1.82
N MET A 83 6.98 4.74 2.62
CA MET A 83 6.33 5.94 2.07
C MET A 83 7.36 6.93 1.54
N TYR A 84 8.41 7.19 2.31
CA TYR A 84 9.46 8.13 1.94
C TYR A 84 10.35 7.60 0.80
N GLU A 85 10.62 6.30 0.76
CA GLU A 85 11.32 5.65 -0.37
C GLU A 85 10.50 5.74 -1.66
N MET A 86 9.17 5.75 -1.55
CA MET A 86 8.26 5.94 -2.68
C MET A 86 7.93 7.41 -2.98
N LYS A 87 8.61 8.39 -2.36
CA LYS A 87 8.24 9.81 -2.48
C LYS A 87 8.11 10.30 -3.92
N ASP A 88 8.89 9.76 -4.86
CA ASP A 88 8.84 10.16 -6.28
C ASP A 88 7.60 9.62 -6.99
N ILE A 89 6.94 8.60 -6.43
CA ILE A 89 5.72 7.97 -6.94
C ILE A 89 4.47 8.54 -6.24
N ILE A 90 4.54 8.73 -4.91
CA ILE A 90 3.38 9.09 -4.09
C ILE A 90 3.41 10.52 -3.55
N GLY A 91 4.50 11.26 -3.73
CA GLY A 91 4.70 12.57 -3.08
C GLY A 91 3.69 13.64 -3.48
N ASN A 92 3.25 13.63 -4.74
CA ASN A 92 2.21 14.54 -5.26
C ASN A 92 0.78 14.01 -5.02
N ARG A 93 0.64 12.88 -4.30
CA ARG A 93 -0.64 12.31 -3.90
C ARG A 93 -1.01 12.73 -2.48
N THR A 94 -2.24 12.48 -2.11
CA THR A 94 -2.77 12.76 -0.77
C THR A 94 -2.92 11.46 0.02
N LEU A 95 -3.08 11.55 1.35
CA LEU A 95 -3.38 10.38 2.18
C LEU A 95 -4.68 9.66 1.76
N LYS A 96 -5.61 10.35 1.08
CA LYS A 96 -6.85 9.75 0.58
C LYS A 96 -6.66 8.89 -0.67
N ASP A 97 -5.63 9.16 -1.46
CA ASP A 97 -5.39 8.45 -2.72
C ASP A 97 -4.71 7.09 -2.51
N LEU A 98 -3.98 6.98 -1.40
CA LEU A 98 -3.21 5.79 -1.07
C LEU A 98 -4.07 4.66 -0.53
N MET A 99 -3.61 3.43 -0.80
CA MET A 99 -3.92 2.28 0.04
C MET A 99 -2.90 2.25 1.20
N ILE A 100 -3.38 2.21 2.45
CA ILE A 100 -2.56 2.37 3.65
C ILE A 100 -2.80 1.15 4.59
N PRO A 101 -1.76 0.42 4.98
CA PRO A 101 -1.88 -0.67 5.94
C PRO A 101 -2.07 -0.12 7.36
N GLY A 102 -2.97 -0.73 8.13
CA GLY A 102 -3.27 -0.32 9.49
C GLY A 102 -3.62 -1.47 10.42
N THR A 103 -3.74 -1.14 11.70
CA THR A 103 -4.01 -2.09 12.77
C THR A 103 -5.23 -1.66 13.58
N HIS A 104 -6.20 -2.57 13.68
CA HIS A 104 -7.37 -2.43 14.55
C HIS A 104 -6.91 -2.53 16.02
N ASN A 105 -7.47 -1.68 16.89
CA ASN A 105 -7.08 -1.59 18.30
C ASN A 105 -5.55 -1.69 18.52
N ALA A 106 -4.79 -0.87 17.80
CA ALA A 106 -3.34 -0.96 17.68
C ALA A 106 -2.61 -0.98 19.03
N GLY A 107 -3.09 -0.20 20.01
CA GLY A 107 -2.52 -0.17 21.36
C GLY A 107 -2.87 -1.39 22.23
N SER A 108 -3.77 -2.26 21.78
CA SER A 108 -4.17 -3.48 22.48
C SER A 108 -3.26 -4.64 22.11
N PHE A 109 -2.00 -4.53 22.51
CA PHE A 109 -0.97 -5.52 22.25
C PHE A 109 -0.49 -6.20 23.53
N GLU A 110 -0.15 -7.47 23.41
CA GLU A 110 0.70 -8.18 24.37
C GLU A 110 1.45 -9.24 23.59
N HIS A 111 2.76 -9.35 23.82
CA HIS A 111 3.51 -10.47 23.26
C HIS A 111 2.88 -11.79 23.70
N TYR A 112 2.74 -12.72 22.76
CA TYR A 112 2.14 -14.00 23.06
C TYR A 112 2.86 -14.71 24.21
N ARG A 113 2.12 -14.92 25.29
CA ARG A 113 2.56 -15.55 26.52
C ARG A 113 1.69 -16.77 26.82
N PRO A 114 2.16 -18.00 26.51
CA PRO A 114 1.38 -19.22 26.74
C PRO A 114 0.91 -19.36 28.20
N ASP A 115 1.72 -18.88 29.15
CA ASP A 115 1.45 -18.91 30.59
C ASP A 115 0.32 -17.99 31.04
N ARG A 116 -0.07 -17.00 30.20
CA ARG A 116 -1.12 -16.02 30.50
C ARG A 116 -2.38 -16.19 29.63
N ASN A 117 -2.51 -17.34 28.98
CA ASN A 117 -3.55 -17.63 27.99
C ASN A 117 -4.95 -17.87 28.61
N THR A 118 -5.54 -16.82 29.17
CA THR A 118 -6.91 -16.82 29.72
C THR A 118 -7.92 -16.33 28.68
N PRO A 119 -9.21 -16.70 28.76
CA PRO A 119 -10.26 -16.15 27.89
C PRO A 119 -10.28 -14.62 27.86
N LYS A 120 -10.05 -13.97 29.02
CA LYS A 120 -9.92 -12.51 29.11
C LYS A 120 -8.82 -11.99 28.19
N ILE A 121 -7.60 -12.54 28.26
CA ILE A 121 -6.47 -12.09 27.44
C ILE A 121 -6.71 -12.39 25.95
N ARG A 122 -7.27 -13.57 25.63
CA ARG A 122 -7.62 -14.00 24.27
C ARG A 122 -8.55 -13.03 23.53
N TYR A 123 -9.46 -12.37 24.24
CA TYR A 123 -10.40 -11.39 23.68
C TYR A 123 -10.04 -9.94 23.98
N GLN A 124 -8.96 -9.72 24.72
CA GLN A 124 -8.45 -8.39 25.01
C GLN A 124 -7.44 -7.94 23.97
N MET A 125 -6.50 -8.81 23.57
CA MET A 125 -5.38 -8.43 22.72
C MET A 125 -5.72 -8.60 21.24
N CYS A 126 -5.43 -7.57 20.46
CA CYS A 126 -5.66 -7.49 19.02
C CYS A 126 -4.35 -7.58 18.21
N GLN A 127 -3.21 -7.32 18.84
CA GLN A 127 -1.89 -7.34 18.21
C GLN A 127 -0.85 -8.08 19.09
N ASP A 128 0.17 -8.64 18.46
CA ASP A 128 1.34 -9.22 19.16
C ASP A 128 2.47 -8.24 19.38
N GLU A 129 2.63 -7.33 18.43
CA GLU A 129 3.73 -6.38 18.39
C GLU A 129 3.32 -5.09 19.07
N ASP A 130 4.27 -4.44 19.72
CA ASP A 130 4.05 -3.09 20.23
C ASP A 130 3.86 -2.09 19.06
N VAL A 131 3.40 -0.89 19.37
CA VAL A 131 3.10 0.13 18.36
C VAL A 131 4.34 0.55 17.59
N PHE A 132 5.51 0.58 18.23
CA PHE A 132 6.76 0.88 17.52
C PHE A 132 7.05 -0.18 16.46
N ASN A 133 7.00 -1.46 16.82
CA ASN A 133 7.20 -2.57 15.90
C ASN A 133 6.13 -2.60 14.80
N GLN A 134 4.84 -2.39 15.12
CA GLN A 134 3.77 -2.29 14.12
C GLN A 134 4.11 -1.27 13.02
N LEU A 135 4.64 -0.10 13.40
CA LEU A 135 5.07 0.95 12.48
C LEU A 135 6.35 0.56 11.71
N VAL A 136 7.35 -0.03 12.39
CA VAL A 136 8.59 -0.49 11.74
C VAL A 136 8.32 -1.56 10.69
N TYR A 137 7.40 -2.49 10.96
CA TYR A 137 7.00 -3.49 9.97
C TYR A 137 6.33 -2.87 8.74
N GLY A 138 5.62 -1.74 8.89
CA GLY A 138 5.11 -0.98 7.74
C GLY A 138 3.71 -0.40 7.88
N ASN A 139 3.01 -0.66 9.00
CA ASN A 139 1.70 -0.05 9.25
C ASN A 139 1.83 1.48 9.38
N ARG A 140 0.84 2.22 8.90
CA ARG A 140 0.81 3.69 8.95
C ARG A 140 -0.51 4.24 9.50
N PHE A 141 -1.46 3.37 9.86
CA PHE A 141 -2.68 3.73 10.56
C PHE A 141 -2.83 2.95 11.86
N LEU A 142 -3.16 3.66 12.94
CA LEU A 142 -3.33 3.12 14.29
C LEU A 142 -4.72 3.48 14.83
N ASP A 143 -5.60 2.48 14.99
CA ASP A 143 -6.88 2.63 15.73
C ASP A 143 -6.63 2.54 17.24
N LEU A 144 -6.87 3.61 17.98
CA LEU A 144 -6.71 3.68 19.43
C LEU A 144 -8.06 3.84 20.13
N ARG A 145 -8.27 3.03 21.17
CA ARG A 145 -9.44 3.12 22.04
C ARG A 145 -9.01 3.30 23.48
N VAL A 146 -9.65 4.24 24.16
CA VAL A 146 -9.14 4.75 25.44
C VAL A 146 -10.19 4.65 26.54
N ILE A 147 -9.73 4.31 27.74
CA ILE A 147 -10.47 4.55 28.98
C ILE A 147 -9.71 5.47 29.92
N PHE A 148 -10.44 6.09 30.84
CA PHE A 148 -9.90 6.78 31.98
C PHE A 148 -10.14 5.96 33.25
N GLN A 149 -9.07 5.58 33.95
CA GLN A 149 -9.13 4.84 35.20
C GLN A 149 -7.91 5.13 36.08
N HIS A 150 -8.15 5.42 37.36
CA HIS A 150 -7.10 5.44 38.37
C HIS A 150 -6.73 4.00 38.76
N VAL A 151 -5.46 3.64 38.58
CA VAL A 151 -4.92 2.34 38.96
C VAL A 151 -3.96 2.54 40.13
N ALA A 152 -4.16 1.79 41.22
CA ALA A 152 -3.33 1.87 42.41
C ALA A 152 -1.84 1.65 42.06
N GLY A 153 -0.98 2.57 42.52
CA GLY A 153 0.45 2.54 42.23
C GLY A 153 0.86 3.09 40.86
N SER A 154 -0.07 3.45 39.98
CA SER A 154 0.23 4.08 38.68
C SER A 154 0.01 5.59 38.72
N LYS A 155 0.88 6.32 38.03
CA LYS A 155 0.69 7.76 37.72
C LYS A 155 -0.16 7.96 36.46
N GLU A 156 -0.33 6.92 35.65
CA GLU A 156 -1.11 6.96 34.42
C GLU A 156 -2.60 6.85 34.71
N LYS A 157 -3.38 7.66 33.98
CA LYS A 157 -4.85 7.70 34.09
C LYS A 157 -5.55 7.20 32.82
N PHE A 158 -4.86 7.26 31.68
CA PHE A 158 -5.40 6.91 30.37
C PHE A 158 -4.79 5.61 29.89
N TRP A 159 -5.64 4.65 29.57
CA TRP A 159 -5.24 3.29 29.25
C TRP A 159 -5.87 2.83 27.95
N ILE A 160 -5.16 1.99 27.21
CA ILE A 160 -5.71 1.34 26.03
C ILE A 160 -6.71 0.26 26.45
N THR A 161 -7.79 0.12 25.69
CA THR A 161 -8.83 -0.87 25.92
C THR A 161 -9.24 -1.56 24.63
N HIS A 162 -9.72 -2.79 24.73
CA HIS A 162 -10.57 -3.39 23.70
C HIS A 162 -11.97 -3.60 24.30
N ASN A 163 -12.95 -2.81 23.83
CA ASN A 163 -14.25 -2.67 24.49
C ASN A 163 -14.09 -2.27 25.97
N ILE A 164 -14.65 -3.07 26.89
CA ILE A 164 -14.54 -2.84 28.35
C ILE A 164 -13.27 -3.44 28.97
N LEU A 165 -12.43 -4.14 28.19
CA LEU A 165 -11.26 -4.85 28.70
C LEU A 165 -10.01 -3.96 28.65
N ARG A 166 -9.74 -3.24 29.74
CA ARG A 166 -8.51 -2.42 29.91
C ARG A 166 -7.23 -3.25 29.85
N THR A 167 -6.34 -2.90 28.93
CA THR A 167 -4.99 -3.48 28.82
C THR A 167 -4.04 -2.89 29.88
N ASN A 168 -2.82 -3.42 29.97
CA ASN A 168 -1.78 -2.81 30.80
C ASN A 168 -1.00 -1.70 30.08
N ASN A 169 -1.33 -1.40 28.82
CA ASN A 169 -0.64 -0.40 28.02
C ASN A 169 -1.26 0.97 28.28
N SER A 170 -0.44 1.93 28.68
CA SER A 170 -0.89 3.32 28.88
C SER A 170 -0.93 4.06 27.55
N VAL A 171 -1.80 5.07 27.44
CA VAL A 171 -1.81 5.93 26.25
C VAL A 171 -0.47 6.67 26.12
N ARG A 172 0.13 7.11 27.23
CA ARG A 172 1.44 7.77 27.21
C ARG A 172 2.52 6.90 26.58
N GLU A 173 2.57 5.63 26.95
CA GLU A 173 3.53 4.68 26.40
C GLU A 173 3.35 4.51 24.88
N VAL A 174 2.11 4.36 24.42
CA VAL A 174 1.79 4.31 22.98
C VAL A 174 2.26 5.59 22.27
N LEU A 175 1.98 6.76 22.84
CA LEU A 175 2.41 8.04 22.26
C LEU A 175 3.95 8.15 22.19
N GLN A 176 4.67 7.63 23.19
CA GLN A 176 6.13 7.59 23.19
C GLN A 176 6.67 6.65 22.10
N GLN A 177 6.02 5.52 21.86
CA GLN A 177 6.39 4.60 20.78
C GLN A 177 6.17 5.22 19.38
N VAL A 178 5.06 5.93 19.17
CA VAL A 178 4.82 6.71 17.94
C VAL A 178 5.87 7.80 17.78
N LYS A 179 6.17 8.55 18.85
CA LYS A 179 7.21 9.59 18.83
C LYS A 179 8.56 8.99 18.45
N ARG A 180 8.94 7.86 19.07
CA ARG A 180 10.18 7.14 18.79
C ARG A 180 10.27 6.75 17.32
N PHE A 181 9.20 6.29 16.70
CA PHE A 181 9.19 5.98 15.27
C PHE A 181 9.34 7.23 14.39
N LEU A 182 8.63 8.32 14.71
CA LEU A 182 8.72 9.59 13.97
C LEU A 182 10.08 10.27 14.13
N ASP A 183 10.74 10.13 15.28
CA ASP A 183 12.10 10.64 15.51
C ASP A 183 13.14 9.92 14.62
N ASN A 184 12.90 8.65 14.26
CA ASN A 184 13.84 7.79 13.53
C ASN A 184 13.53 7.65 12.03
N THR A 185 12.46 8.26 11.54
CA THR A 185 11.99 8.11 10.15
C THR A 185 11.41 9.40 9.60
N ASN A 186 11.27 9.48 8.27
CA ASN A 186 10.49 10.53 7.60
C ASN A 186 9.06 10.08 7.26
N GLU A 187 8.57 9.01 7.88
CA GLU A 187 7.26 8.46 7.52
C GLU A 187 6.10 9.31 8.03
N ILE A 188 4.96 9.17 7.36
CA ILE A 188 3.71 9.83 7.74
C ILE A 188 2.81 8.81 8.44
N VAL A 189 2.33 9.13 9.63
CA VAL A 189 1.49 8.25 10.46
C VAL A 189 0.11 8.87 10.65
N ILE A 190 -0.93 8.03 10.64
CA ILE A 190 -2.29 8.37 11.02
C ILE A 190 -2.60 7.68 12.34
N MET A 191 -2.90 8.46 13.37
CA MET A 191 -3.27 7.96 14.69
C MET A 191 -4.70 8.39 14.99
N ASP A 192 -5.61 7.44 15.13
CA ASP A 192 -7.04 7.70 15.30
C ASP A 192 -7.48 7.33 16.72
N PHE A 193 -7.77 8.32 17.54
CA PHE A 193 -8.50 8.10 18.79
C PHE A 193 -9.98 7.88 18.48
N HIS A 194 -10.31 6.63 18.14
CA HIS A 194 -11.58 6.28 17.53
C HIS A 194 -12.72 6.17 18.55
N LEU A 195 -12.45 5.60 19.73
CA LEU A 195 -13.47 5.38 20.75
C LEU A 195 -12.96 5.63 22.16
N PHE A 196 -13.85 6.19 22.97
CA PHE A 196 -13.63 6.48 24.38
C PHE A 196 -14.71 5.76 25.21
N TYR A 197 -14.30 4.82 26.07
CA TYR A 197 -15.24 4.02 26.87
C TYR A 197 -15.33 4.54 28.33
N MET A 198 -15.19 3.65 29.31
CA MET A 198 -15.36 3.98 30.72
C MET A 198 -14.45 5.13 31.14
N GLY A 199 -15.01 6.04 31.94
CA GLY A 199 -14.35 7.28 32.33
C GLY A 199 -14.48 8.42 31.31
N PHE A 200 -15.23 8.26 30.21
CA PHE A 200 -15.59 9.35 29.29
C PHE A 200 -17.11 9.52 29.11
N LEU A 201 -17.90 8.94 30.01
CA LEU A 201 -19.38 8.95 29.95
C LEU A 201 -20.03 9.68 31.12
N ASP A 202 -19.23 10.22 32.06
CA ASP A 202 -19.72 10.90 33.25
C ASP A 202 -19.57 12.43 33.14
N SER A 203 -19.94 13.16 34.20
CA SER A 203 -19.90 14.62 34.24
C SER A 203 -18.50 15.23 34.11
N TRP A 204 -17.43 14.44 34.18
CA TRP A 204 -16.03 14.89 34.07
C TRP A 204 -15.44 14.67 32.67
N VAL A 205 -16.28 14.27 31.70
CA VAL A 205 -15.87 13.96 30.32
C VAL A 205 -15.06 15.09 29.67
N ASP A 206 -15.47 16.36 29.86
CA ASP A 206 -14.80 17.50 29.24
C ASP A 206 -13.37 17.69 29.76
N ASP A 207 -13.17 17.61 31.08
CA ASP A 207 -11.85 17.78 31.69
C ASP A 207 -10.91 16.63 31.36
N ARG A 208 -11.43 15.40 31.27
CA ARG A 208 -10.64 14.22 30.90
C ARG A 208 -10.23 14.25 29.43
N HIS A 209 -11.10 14.69 28.53
CA HIS A 209 -10.71 14.95 27.14
C HIS A 209 -9.65 16.05 27.07
N LYS A 210 -9.83 17.17 27.79
CA LYS A 210 -8.81 18.25 27.83
C LYS A 210 -7.45 17.75 28.33
N GLU A 211 -7.43 16.96 29.40
CA GLU A 211 -6.19 16.37 29.94
C GLU A 211 -5.53 15.42 28.91
N LEU A 212 -6.31 14.55 28.26
CA LEU A 212 -5.81 13.65 27.23
C LEU A 212 -5.27 14.41 26.00
N MET A 213 -6.02 15.37 25.48
CA MET A 213 -5.61 16.18 24.33
C MET A 213 -4.32 16.96 24.64
N LYS A 214 -4.22 17.54 25.85
CA LYS A 214 -2.98 18.20 26.31
C LYS A 214 -1.80 17.24 26.32
N MET A 215 -2.00 15.99 26.76
CA MET A 215 -0.94 14.98 26.72
C MET A 215 -0.51 14.66 25.29
N VAL A 216 -1.46 14.40 24.39
CA VAL A 216 -1.17 14.10 22.97
C VAL A 216 -0.37 15.23 22.32
N ILE A 217 -0.87 16.47 22.44
CA ILE A 217 -0.22 17.66 21.88
C ILE A 217 1.17 17.88 22.50
N SER A 218 1.32 17.66 23.81
CA SER A 218 2.62 17.85 24.47
C SER A 218 3.70 16.87 24.01
N ILE A 219 3.33 15.63 23.65
CA ILE A 219 4.29 14.59 23.26
C ILE A 219 4.56 14.64 21.75
N LEU A 220 3.52 14.88 20.94
CA LEU A 220 3.57 14.70 19.49
C LEU A 220 3.37 15.99 18.68
N GLY A 221 3.02 17.11 19.31
CA GLY A 221 2.60 18.35 18.63
C GLY A 221 3.57 18.88 17.58
N ASN A 222 4.87 18.62 17.73
CA ASN A 222 5.87 19.02 16.75
C ASN A 222 5.65 18.33 15.38
N TYR A 223 5.19 17.09 15.38
CA TYR A 223 4.90 16.29 14.19
C TYR A 223 3.45 16.43 13.70
N MET A 224 2.54 16.85 14.57
CA MET A 224 1.12 16.91 14.26
C MET A 224 0.82 17.90 13.13
N MET A 225 0.07 17.43 12.14
CA MET A 225 -0.47 18.25 11.07
C MET A 225 -1.54 19.19 11.65
N PRO A 226 -1.46 20.50 11.39
CA PRO A 226 -2.54 21.40 11.75
C PRO A 226 -3.73 21.21 10.82
N THR A 227 -4.94 21.41 11.31
CA THR A 227 -6.20 21.19 10.56
C THR A 227 -6.35 22.14 9.36
N SER A 228 -5.53 23.19 9.25
CA SER A 228 -5.38 24.00 8.04
C SER A 228 -4.79 23.21 6.86
N TYR A 229 -4.14 22.07 7.12
CA TYR A 229 -3.73 21.10 6.12
C TYR A 229 -4.96 20.24 5.85
N GLU A 230 -5.70 20.55 4.79
CA GLU A 230 -6.86 19.77 4.40
C GLU A 230 -6.46 18.34 3.99
N TYR A 231 -7.42 17.42 3.90
CA TYR A 231 -7.18 16.06 3.39
C TYR A 231 -6.68 16.02 1.94
N SER A 232 -6.75 17.14 1.21
CA SER A 232 -6.21 17.37 -0.12
C SER A 232 -4.70 17.70 -0.13
N THR A 233 -4.07 17.82 1.03
CA THR A 233 -2.65 18.18 1.15
C THR A 233 -1.76 17.06 0.57
N PRO A 234 -0.83 17.38 -0.35
CA PRO A 234 0.13 16.41 -0.87
C PRO A 234 1.13 15.94 0.19
N LEU A 235 1.61 14.69 0.10
CA LEU A 235 2.61 14.16 1.03
C LEU A 235 3.93 14.96 1.01
N ASN A 236 4.31 15.49 -0.16
CA ASN A 236 5.49 16.35 -0.31
C ASN A 236 5.44 17.58 0.61
N GLU A 237 4.26 18.19 0.78
CA GLU A 237 4.11 19.32 1.71
C GLU A 237 4.17 18.87 3.18
N MET A 238 3.69 17.67 3.50
CA MET A 238 3.80 17.09 4.84
C MET A 238 5.27 16.84 5.23
N TRP A 239 6.06 16.24 4.31
CA TRP A 239 7.49 16.00 4.51
C TRP A 239 8.28 17.30 4.61
N LYS A 240 8.06 18.24 3.70
CA LYS A 240 8.75 19.53 3.66
C LYS A 240 8.62 20.31 4.96
N ASN A 241 7.46 20.26 5.60
CA ASN A 241 7.17 21.00 6.84
C ASN A 241 7.34 20.15 8.12
N ASN A 242 7.82 18.91 8.00
CA ASN A 242 7.90 17.94 9.10
C ASN A 242 6.56 17.78 9.87
N LYS A 243 5.44 17.89 9.15
CA LYS A 243 4.08 17.69 9.66
C LYS A 243 3.59 16.32 9.20
N ARG A 244 4.07 15.29 9.89
CA ARG A 244 3.99 13.88 9.48
C ARG A 244 3.10 13.02 10.37
N LEU A 245 2.26 13.63 11.20
CA LEU A 245 1.31 12.91 12.03
C LEU A 245 -0.09 13.53 11.88
N LEU A 246 -1.03 12.77 11.32
CA LEU A 246 -2.45 13.13 11.36
C LEU A 246 -3.08 12.48 12.58
N VAL A 247 -3.72 13.27 13.45
CA VAL A 247 -4.40 12.76 14.64
C VAL A 247 -5.91 12.92 14.50
N GLY A 248 -6.60 11.81 14.31
CA GLY A 248 -8.06 11.74 14.40
C GLY A 248 -8.49 11.70 15.87
N TYR A 249 -9.54 12.45 16.22
CA TYR A 249 -10.09 12.48 17.57
C TYR A 249 -11.62 12.43 17.51
N ALA A 250 -12.20 11.25 17.69
CA ALA A 250 -13.63 10.99 17.53
C ALA A 250 -14.46 11.45 18.74
N SER A 251 -14.31 12.72 19.14
CA SER A 251 -15.10 13.32 20.21
C SER A 251 -15.33 14.81 19.96
N LYS A 252 -16.46 15.34 20.43
CA LYS A 252 -16.84 16.74 20.20
C LYS A 252 -15.81 17.74 20.76
N GLN A 253 -15.12 17.38 21.85
CA GLN A 253 -14.10 18.23 22.48
C GLN A 253 -12.86 18.41 21.60
N GLY A 254 -12.62 17.52 20.63
CA GLY A 254 -11.53 17.65 19.68
C GLY A 254 -11.77 18.68 18.58
N ILE A 255 -13.02 19.06 18.32
CA ILE A 255 -13.43 19.88 17.15
C ILE A 255 -12.80 21.27 17.18
N GLU A 256 -12.63 21.87 18.36
CA GLU A 256 -12.08 23.22 18.50
C GLU A 256 -10.54 23.27 18.38
N SER A 257 -9.89 22.10 18.35
CA SER A 257 -8.43 22.04 18.23
C SER A 257 -7.99 22.28 16.79
N ASN A 258 -6.94 23.07 16.61
CA ASN A 258 -6.28 23.26 15.32
C ASN A 258 -5.28 22.14 14.97
N LEU A 259 -5.18 21.09 15.79
CA LEU A 259 -4.26 19.96 15.59
C LEU A 259 -4.96 18.59 15.58
N LEU A 260 -6.28 18.56 15.84
CA LEU A 260 -7.04 17.31 15.90
C LEU A 260 -8.10 17.30 14.79
N TYR A 261 -8.04 16.29 13.95
CA TYR A 261 -9.02 16.06 12.89
C TYR A 261 -10.23 15.32 13.44
N PRO A 262 -11.39 15.40 12.77
CA PRO A 262 -12.45 14.43 12.98
C PRO A 262 -11.90 13.00 12.87
N GLY A 263 -12.43 12.09 13.71
CA GLY A 263 -12.02 10.69 13.68
C GLY A 263 -12.16 10.07 12.29
N VAL A 264 -11.26 9.13 11.98
CA VAL A 264 -11.31 8.39 10.72
C VAL A 264 -12.59 7.58 10.66
N PHE A 265 -13.27 7.57 9.51
CA PHE A 265 -14.50 6.79 9.37
C PHE A 265 -14.17 5.30 9.30
N HIS A 266 -14.74 4.49 10.20
CA HIS A 266 -14.57 3.05 10.17
C HIS A 266 -15.68 2.41 9.34
N LEU A 267 -15.33 1.92 8.14
CA LEU A 267 -16.19 1.07 7.33
C LEU A 267 -16.17 -0.34 7.93
N TRP A 268 -16.99 -0.51 8.97
CA TRP A 268 -17.01 -1.71 9.82
C TRP A 268 -18.26 -2.54 9.60
N GLY A 269 -18.06 -3.80 9.21
CA GLY A 269 -19.16 -4.73 8.91
C GLY A 269 -19.81 -5.35 10.15
N ASN A 270 -19.09 -5.36 11.29
CA ASN A 270 -19.48 -6.07 12.51
C ASN A 270 -19.95 -7.51 12.21
N LYS A 271 -19.08 -8.30 11.56
CA LYS A 271 -19.40 -9.64 11.04
C LYS A 271 -18.64 -10.72 11.79
N GLU A 272 -19.35 -11.77 12.18
CA GLU A 272 -18.78 -12.89 12.95
C GLU A 272 -18.04 -13.89 12.04
N THR A 273 -18.47 -14.04 10.79
CA THR A 273 -17.93 -15.05 9.87
C THR A 273 -17.25 -14.44 8.65
N ARG A 274 -16.25 -15.15 8.12
CA ARG A 274 -15.53 -14.73 6.90
C ARG A 274 -16.46 -14.46 5.71
N PRO A 275 -17.43 -15.34 5.34
CA PRO A 275 -18.30 -15.07 4.18
C PRO A 275 -19.13 -13.80 4.32
N GLU A 276 -19.64 -13.51 5.52
CA GLU A 276 -20.42 -12.29 5.77
C GLU A 276 -19.56 -11.02 5.68
N LEU A 277 -18.32 -11.09 6.20
CA LEU A 277 -17.34 -10.00 6.05
C LEU A 277 -17.01 -9.78 4.57
N GLU A 278 -16.78 -10.86 3.82
CA GLU A 278 -16.52 -10.79 2.39
C GLU A 278 -17.67 -10.12 1.63
N GLU A 279 -18.91 -10.53 1.90
CA GLU A 279 -20.10 -9.94 1.28
C GLU A 279 -20.25 -8.46 1.63
N PHE A 280 -19.99 -8.10 2.89
CA PHE A 280 -19.99 -6.71 3.32
C PHE A 280 -18.95 -5.87 2.57
N LEU A 281 -17.70 -6.33 2.50
CA LEU A 281 -16.63 -5.61 1.80
C LEU A 281 -16.89 -5.54 0.29
N ASN A 282 -17.37 -6.63 -0.34
CA ASN A 282 -17.74 -6.63 -1.76
C ASN A 282 -18.77 -5.54 -2.10
N ARG A 283 -19.76 -5.31 -1.23
CA ARG A 283 -20.79 -4.28 -1.45
C ARG A 283 -20.26 -2.86 -1.29
N ASN A 284 -19.29 -2.64 -0.40
CA ASN A 284 -18.94 -1.30 0.04
C ASN A 284 -17.60 -0.77 -0.52
N MET A 285 -16.58 -1.60 -0.70
CA MET A 285 -15.19 -1.13 -0.90
C MET A 285 -14.99 -0.14 -2.06
N CYS A 286 -15.68 -0.33 -3.19
CA CYS A 286 -15.59 0.59 -4.34
C CYS A 286 -16.82 1.50 -4.50
N ASN A 287 -17.83 1.34 -3.64
CA ASN A 287 -19.06 2.15 -3.66
C ASN A 287 -19.08 3.18 -2.52
N PHE A 288 -18.17 3.05 -1.55
CA PHE A 288 -18.11 3.92 -0.39
C PHE A 288 -17.39 5.23 -0.74
N ILE A 289 -18.10 6.34 -0.56
CA ILE A 289 -17.58 7.69 -0.81
C ILE A 289 -17.54 8.43 0.52
N HIS A 290 -16.35 8.88 0.91
CA HIS A 290 -16.15 9.67 2.13
C HIS A 290 -15.27 10.89 1.87
N ARG A 291 -15.59 12.02 2.52
CA ARG A 291 -14.88 13.28 2.33
C ARG A 291 -13.50 13.28 2.99
N GLY A 292 -13.38 12.65 4.16
CA GLY A 292 -12.11 12.46 4.87
C GLY A 292 -11.50 11.09 4.62
N LEU A 293 -10.56 10.71 5.49
CA LEU A 293 -10.02 9.35 5.53
C LEU A 293 -11.07 8.34 5.99
N TRP A 294 -10.92 7.10 5.54
CA TRP A 294 -11.74 5.99 6.00
C TRP A 294 -10.93 4.69 6.02
N SER A 295 -11.29 3.81 6.95
CA SER A 295 -10.65 2.53 7.18
C SER A 295 -11.63 1.39 6.93
N ALA A 296 -11.27 0.49 6.02
CA ALA A 296 -11.88 -0.82 5.94
C ALA A 296 -11.42 -1.64 7.15
N MET A 297 -12.36 -1.92 8.05
CA MET A 297 -12.12 -2.74 9.24
C MET A 297 -12.28 -4.20 8.81
N ALA A 298 -11.14 -4.84 8.50
CA ALA A 298 -11.06 -6.15 7.85
C ALA A 298 -10.83 -7.28 8.86
N GLU A 299 -11.28 -7.10 10.09
CA GLU A 299 -11.33 -8.12 11.15
C GLU A 299 -12.73 -8.74 11.31
N LEU A 300 -12.77 -9.99 11.83
CA LEU A 300 -14.01 -10.60 12.30
C LEU A 300 -14.34 -10.09 13.70
N THR A 301 -15.62 -9.82 13.94
CA THR A 301 -16.11 -9.32 15.23
C THR A 301 -16.83 -10.42 16.00
N PRO A 302 -16.32 -10.84 17.17
CA PRO A 302 -17.02 -11.81 18.00
C PRO A 302 -18.26 -11.19 18.65
N THR A 303 -19.30 -12.00 18.82
CA THR A 303 -20.46 -11.59 19.63
C THR A 303 -20.12 -11.63 21.12
N THR A 304 -20.77 -10.79 21.93
CA THR A 304 -20.56 -10.77 23.39
C THR A 304 -20.81 -12.15 24.02
N SER A 305 -21.86 -12.86 23.60
CA SER A 305 -22.15 -14.22 24.08
C SER A 305 -21.06 -15.21 23.65
N GLY A 306 -20.57 -15.12 22.42
CA GLY A 306 -19.46 -15.95 21.94
C GLY A 306 -18.15 -15.70 22.71
N VAL A 307 -17.88 -14.46 23.10
CA VAL A 307 -16.74 -14.12 23.99
C VAL A 307 -16.90 -14.76 25.37
N LEU A 308 -18.08 -14.63 25.99
CA LEU A 308 -18.35 -15.21 27.32
C LEU A 308 -18.25 -16.74 27.34
N MET A 309 -18.57 -17.40 26.22
CA MET A 309 -18.49 -18.86 26.07
C MET A 309 -17.14 -19.34 25.49
N ASP A 310 -16.18 -18.45 25.24
CA ASP A 310 -14.90 -18.74 24.55
C ASP A 310 -15.09 -19.52 23.23
N LYS A 311 -16.17 -19.22 22.50
CA LYS A 311 -16.60 -19.95 21.29
C LYS A 311 -15.51 -20.00 20.21
N TYR A 312 -14.69 -18.96 20.12
CA TYR A 312 -13.74 -18.74 19.02
C TYR A 312 -12.29 -19.11 19.39
N GLY A 313 -12.01 -19.31 20.68
CA GLY A 313 -10.63 -19.47 21.17
C GLY A 313 -9.78 -18.19 21.08
N GLY A 314 -10.42 -17.02 21.02
CA GLY A 314 -9.77 -15.70 20.98
C GLY A 314 -9.74 -14.98 19.64
N LEU A 315 -9.38 -13.70 19.67
CA LEU A 315 -9.27 -12.84 18.48
C LEU A 315 -8.16 -13.29 17.54
N ARG A 316 -7.08 -13.91 18.07
CA ARG A 316 -6.02 -14.48 17.24
C ARG A 316 -6.53 -15.56 16.29
N ASN A 317 -7.43 -16.43 16.76
CA ASN A 317 -8.00 -17.49 15.94
C ASN A 317 -8.90 -16.92 14.85
N LEU A 318 -9.70 -15.90 15.19
CA LEU A 318 -10.51 -15.17 14.22
C LEU A 318 -9.66 -14.45 13.16
N ALA A 319 -8.58 -13.79 13.58
CA ALA A 319 -7.63 -13.16 12.67
C ALA A 319 -6.99 -14.20 11.74
N GLN A 320 -6.58 -15.36 12.28
CA GLN A 320 -6.03 -16.47 11.51
C GLN A 320 -7.02 -17.02 10.46
N GLU A 321 -8.33 -17.01 10.76
CA GLU A 321 -9.37 -17.46 9.82
C GLU A 321 -9.48 -16.53 8.60
N VAL A 322 -9.28 -15.22 8.77
CA VAL A 322 -9.60 -14.21 7.75
C VAL A 322 -8.38 -13.58 7.08
N ASN A 323 -7.24 -13.47 7.76
CA ASN A 323 -6.09 -12.68 7.32
C ASN A 323 -5.50 -13.10 5.94
N VAL A 324 -5.50 -14.40 5.65
CA VAL A 324 -5.08 -14.93 4.34
C VAL A 324 -6.00 -14.43 3.22
N TYR A 325 -7.30 -14.42 3.48
CA TYR A 325 -8.30 -13.97 2.52
C TYR A 325 -8.27 -12.46 2.36
N VAL A 326 -8.10 -11.70 3.45
CA VAL A 326 -7.92 -10.24 3.41
C VAL A 326 -6.75 -9.89 2.49
N THR A 327 -5.60 -10.56 2.63
CA THR A 327 -4.46 -10.37 1.71
C THR A 327 -4.86 -10.56 0.25
N LYS A 328 -5.55 -11.67 -0.05
CA LYS A 328 -5.99 -12.01 -1.41
C LYS A 328 -6.99 -10.99 -1.96
N TRP A 329 -8.03 -10.67 -1.21
CA TRP A 329 -9.12 -9.80 -1.64
C TRP A 329 -8.64 -8.39 -1.97
N PHE A 330 -7.78 -7.82 -1.13
CA PHE A 330 -7.26 -6.48 -1.38
C PHE A 330 -6.26 -6.48 -2.54
N ARG A 331 -5.41 -7.50 -2.67
CA ARG A 331 -4.49 -7.63 -3.82
C ARG A 331 -5.22 -7.75 -5.16
N GLU A 332 -6.31 -8.50 -5.20
CA GLU A 332 -6.99 -8.85 -6.46
C GLU A 332 -8.14 -7.91 -6.81
N ARG A 333 -8.94 -7.48 -5.83
CA ARG A 333 -10.26 -6.85 -6.07
C ARG A 333 -10.31 -5.37 -5.71
N TRP A 334 -9.76 -4.98 -4.56
CA TRP A 334 -10.06 -3.66 -3.96
C TRP A 334 -8.89 -2.70 -3.86
N TRP A 335 -7.69 -3.09 -4.30
CA TRP A 335 -6.48 -2.26 -4.23
C TRP A 335 -6.68 -0.84 -4.80
N LYS A 336 -7.50 -0.66 -5.85
CA LYS A 336 -7.78 0.65 -6.45
C LYS A 336 -8.58 1.57 -5.53
N CYS A 337 -9.57 1.02 -4.83
CA CYS A 337 -10.59 1.78 -4.11
C CYS A 337 -10.27 1.92 -2.62
N ALA A 338 -9.51 0.98 -2.05
CA ALA A 338 -9.18 1.00 -0.62
C ALA A 338 -8.37 2.24 -0.24
N ASN A 339 -8.78 2.89 0.86
CA ASN A 339 -7.97 3.88 1.56
C ASN A 339 -7.16 3.20 2.66
N ILE A 340 -7.64 3.15 3.90
CA ILE A 340 -6.96 2.41 4.97
C ILE A 340 -7.52 0.99 5.07
N VAL A 341 -6.66 0.02 5.37
CA VAL A 341 -7.04 -1.38 5.64
C VAL A 341 -6.51 -1.77 7.01
N ALA A 342 -7.41 -1.81 8.00
CA ALA A 342 -7.08 -2.19 9.37
C ALA A 342 -7.34 -3.67 9.61
N THR A 343 -6.43 -4.35 10.29
CA THR A 343 -6.53 -5.78 10.60
C THR A 343 -6.11 -6.08 12.05
N ASP A 344 -6.58 -7.22 12.58
CA ASP A 344 -6.04 -7.83 13.79
C ASP A 344 -4.86 -8.75 13.46
N TYR A 345 -3.87 -8.78 14.34
CA TYR A 345 -2.66 -9.61 14.22
C TYR A 345 -1.99 -9.48 12.85
N PHE A 346 -1.55 -8.27 12.49
CA PHE A 346 -1.14 -7.93 11.12
C PHE A 346 -0.05 -8.84 10.50
N LEU A 347 0.81 -9.45 11.32
CA LEU A 347 1.83 -10.43 10.84
C LEU A 347 1.21 -11.68 10.22
N GLY A 348 -0.07 -11.96 10.45
CA GLY A 348 -0.81 -13.05 9.82
C GLY A 348 -1.28 -12.75 8.39
N ASN A 349 -1.10 -11.52 7.89
CA ASN A 349 -1.46 -11.12 6.52
C ASN A 349 -0.28 -10.42 5.82
N ASN A 350 -0.45 -10.07 4.54
CA ASN A 350 0.54 -9.29 3.79
C ASN A 350 -0.03 -7.97 3.25
N ILE A 351 -0.87 -7.29 4.03
CA ILE A 351 -1.48 -6.02 3.60
C ILE A 351 -0.45 -4.89 3.46
N ILE A 352 0.69 -4.97 4.16
CA ILE A 352 1.79 -4.01 4.03
C ILE A 352 2.37 -4.04 2.61
N ASP A 353 2.88 -5.18 2.14
CA ASP A 353 3.44 -5.26 0.77
C ASP A 353 2.34 -5.07 -0.29
N VAL A 354 1.11 -5.56 -0.04
CA VAL A 354 -0.02 -5.33 -0.96
C VAL A 354 -0.33 -3.84 -1.11
N SER A 355 -0.23 -3.05 -0.04
CA SER A 355 -0.45 -1.61 -0.08
C SER A 355 0.67 -0.89 -0.84
N ILE A 356 1.93 -1.26 -0.59
CA ILE A 356 3.10 -0.74 -1.32
C ILE A 356 2.95 -1.02 -2.81
N GLU A 357 2.65 -2.27 -3.17
CA GLU A 357 2.43 -2.70 -4.54
C GLU A 357 1.22 -1.99 -5.18
N ALA A 358 0.11 -1.84 -4.45
CA ALA A 358 -1.05 -1.13 -4.93
C ALA A 358 -0.73 0.34 -5.26
N ASN A 359 -0.01 1.03 -4.38
CA ASN A 359 0.39 2.42 -4.59
C ASN A 359 1.36 2.56 -5.76
N ALA A 360 2.33 1.65 -5.90
CA ALA A 360 3.20 1.60 -7.07
C ALA A 360 2.36 1.39 -8.34
N ARG A 361 1.47 0.41 -8.38
CA ARG A 361 0.60 0.14 -9.55
C ARG A 361 -0.35 1.30 -9.88
N LYS A 362 -0.88 1.99 -8.88
CA LYS A 362 -1.78 3.15 -9.06
C LYS A 362 -1.06 4.31 -9.76
N PHE A 363 0.22 4.54 -9.44
CA PHE A 363 0.88 5.81 -9.75
C PHE A 363 2.18 5.68 -10.57
N ALA A 364 2.69 4.48 -10.84
CA ALA A 364 3.88 4.23 -11.65
C ALA A 364 3.76 4.62 -13.13
N GLY A 365 2.64 5.21 -13.55
CA GLY A 365 2.42 5.72 -14.91
C GLY A 365 2.07 7.21 -14.99
N THR A 366 2.29 8.00 -13.94
CA THR A 366 1.80 9.39 -13.89
C THR A 366 2.84 10.50 -13.87
N GLU A 367 4.12 10.23 -13.60
CA GLU A 367 5.20 11.19 -13.83
C GLU A 367 6.44 10.44 -14.33
N SER A 368 6.98 10.88 -15.48
CA SER A 368 8.12 10.34 -16.23
C SER A 368 7.95 8.95 -16.87
N ARG A 369 7.49 8.92 -18.12
CA ARG A 369 7.85 7.83 -19.04
C ARG A 369 9.33 8.01 -19.40
N PRO A 370 10.21 7.01 -19.19
CA PRO A 370 11.57 7.08 -19.72
C PRO A 370 11.48 7.06 -21.24
N VAL A 371 11.95 8.12 -21.89
CA VAL A 371 12.18 8.13 -23.34
C VAL A 371 13.40 7.26 -23.59
N ILE A 372 13.20 6.09 -24.19
CA ILE A 372 14.31 5.26 -24.68
C ILE A 372 14.64 5.74 -26.10
N CYS A 373 15.72 6.50 -26.23
CA CYS A 373 16.32 6.79 -27.53
C CYS A 373 17.10 5.55 -27.97
N VAL A 374 16.71 4.93 -29.09
CA VAL A 374 17.44 3.82 -29.71
C VAL A 374 18.20 4.37 -30.90
N GLU A 375 19.53 4.21 -30.95
CA GLU A 375 20.32 4.53 -32.15
C GLU A 375 19.90 3.62 -33.29
N HIS A 376 19.61 4.20 -34.45
CA HIS A 376 19.32 3.44 -35.66
C HIS A 376 20.64 2.80 -36.16
N PRO A 377 20.71 1.47 -36.34
CA PRO A 377 21.92 0.83 -36.86
C PRO A 377 22.03 1.16 -38.36
N GLY A 378 22.77 2.21 -38.67
CA GLY A 378 22.95 2.73 -40.03
C GLY A 378 23.43 4.18 -40.13
N ALA A 379 23.44 4.95 -39.04
CA ALA A 379 23.95 6.32 -39.06
C ALA A 379 25.48 6.35 -39.08
N VAL A 380 26.07 6.47 -40.27
CA VAL A 380 27.50 6.78 -40.42
C VAL A 380 27.71 8.23 -40.03
N ALA A 381 28.18 8.47 -38.81
CA ALA A 381 28.63 9.78 -38.38
C ALA A 381 29.85 10.21 -39.21
N ARG A 382 29.63 11.03 -40.25
CA ARG A 382 30.73 11.81 -40.84
C ARG A 382 31.15 12.86 -39.81
N ARG A 383 32.21 12.56 -39.06
CA ARG A 383 32.93 13.57 -38.26
C ARG A 383 33.52 14.61 -39.21
N SER A 384 32.81 15.72 -39.37
CA SER A 384 33.37 16.98 -39.83
C SER A 384 33.92 17.73 -38.61
N SER A 385 35.23 17.80 -38.51
CA SER A 385 35.95 18.59 -37.52
C SER A 385 35.81 20.08 -37.83
N ARG A 386 34.76 20.70 -37.29
CA ARG A 386 34.62 22.15 -36.99
C ARG A 386 33.19 22.38 -36.54
N PHE A 387 32.94 22.44 -35.23
CA PHE A 387 32.02 23.39 -34.60
C PHE A 387 32.32 23.38 -33.09
N VAL A 388 32.64 24.57 -32.60
CA VAL A 388 32.91 24.89 -31.19
C VAL A 388 31.57 25.28 -30.55
N ASP A 389 31.43 24.87 -29.29
CA ASP A 389 30.49 25.24 -28.22
C ASP A 389 29.28 26.18 -28.48
N SER A 390 28.20 25.87 -27.75
CA SER A 390 26.95 26.63 -27.52
C SER A 390 25.89 26.67 -28.64
N SER A 391 24.95 25.71 -28.62
CA SER A 391 23.58 25.86 -29.13
C SER A 391 22.65 24.84 -28.45
N PRO A 392 21.39 25.19 -28.13
CA PRO A 392 20.46 24.27 -27.48
C PRO A 392 20.14 23.11 -28.42
N ILE A 393 20.07 21.89 -27.86
CA ILE A 393 19.56 20.72 -28.56
C ILE A 393 18.09 21.02 -28.91
N VAL A 394 17.80 21.28 -30.18
CA VAL A 394 16.42 21.39 -30.66
C VAL A 394 15.85 19.99 -30.76
N ALA A 395 15.12 19.55 -29.74
CA ALA A 395 14.34 18.32 -29.81
C ALA A 395 13.08 18.59 -30.65
N ILE A 396 13.05 18.07 -31.88
CA ILE A 396 11.88 18.14 -32.74
C ILE A 396 10.95 16.98 -32.35
N TYR A 397 9.81 17.30 -31.73
CA TYR A 397 8.75 16.32 -31.47
C TYR A 397 7.91 16.14 -32.73
N VAL A 398 7.80 14.90 -33.21
CA VAL A 398 6.93 14.55 -34.34
C VAL A 398 5.72 13.79 -33.81
N HIS A 399 4.57 14.45 -33.72
CA HIS A 399 3.30 13.77 -33.47
C HIS A 399 2.80 13.12 -34.77
N VAL A 400 2.76 11.79 -34.80
CA VAL A 400 2.12 11.05 -35.90
C VAL A 400 0.72 10.65 -35.46
N ALA A 401 -0.29 11.43 -35.83
CA ALA A 401 -1.69 11.04 -35.67
C ALA A 401 -2.11 10.14 -36.83
N VAL A 402 -2.46 8.88 -36.54
CA VAL A 402 -3.04 7.94 -37.52
C VAL A 402 -4.56 7.91 -37.33
N THR A 403 -5.30 8.55 -38.23
CA THR A 403 -6.77 8.39 -38.29
C THR A 403 -7.14 7.18 -39.15
N VAL A 404 -7.76 6.16 -38.55
CA VAL A 404 -8.38 5.05 -39.29
C VAL A 404 -9.86 5.37 -39.46
N ASN A 405 -10.29 5.68 -40.69
CA ASN A 405 -11.72 5.82 -41.03
C ASN A 405 -12.21 4.52 -41.70
N GLY A 406 -13.22 3.87 -41.11
CA GLY A 406 -13.98 2.77 -41.75
C GLY A 406 -15.17 2.32 -40.89
N PRO A 407 -16.39 2.10 -41.46
CA PRO A 407 -17.63 1.99 -40.70
C PRO A 407 -17.97 0.56 -40.22
N PHE A 408 -18.83 0.49 -39.18
CA PHE A 408 -19.46 -0.72 -38.64
C PHE A 408 -20.36 -1.45 -39.65
N VAL A 409 -20.28 -2.79 -39.72
CA VAL A 409 -21.36 -3.69 -40.19
C VAL A 409 -21.34 -5.01 -39.43
N HIS A 410 -22.47 -5.38 -38.83
CA HIS A 410 -22.84 -6.73 -38.37
C HIS A 410 -23.52 -7.48 -39.52
N VAL A 411 -23.09 -8.70 -39.90
CA VAL A 411 -23.95 -9.76 -40.49
C VAL A 411 -23.36 -11.15 -40.17
N ALA A 412 -24.26 -12.12 -39.99
CA ALA A 412 -24.09 -13.48 -39.51
C ALA A 412 -23.83 -14.56 -40.59
N SER A 413 -23.63 -15.78 -40.08
CA SER A 413 -23.97 -17.12 -40.60
C SER A 413 -23.17 -17.75 -41.76
N ASP A 414 -22.61 -18.90 -41.38
CA ASP A 414 -22.72 -20.23 -41.99
C ASP A 414 -21.93 -20.69 -43.22
N SER A 415 -21.46 -21.93 -43.02
CA SER A 415 -21.25 -23.04 -43.96
C SER A 415 -19.92 -23.14 -44.74
N GLY A 416 -19.30 -24.32 -44.62
CA GLY A 416 -18.60 -24.94 -45.76
C GLY A 416 -17.11 -25.25 -45.60
N PHE A 417 -16.82 -26.49 -45.19
CA PHE A 417 -15.69 -27.38 -45.57
C PHE A 417 -14.47 -26.84 -46.33
N GLY A 418 -13.26 -27.16 -45.83
CA GLY A 418 -12.03 -27.24 -46.64
C GLY A 418 -10.74 -27.33 -45.82
N THR A 419 -9.94 -28.39 -46.04
CA THR A 419 -8.70 -28.75 -45.33
C THR A 419 -7.42 -28.04 -45.86
N TRP A 420 -6.57 -27.57 -44.92
CA TRP A 420 -5.10 -27.28 -44.87
C TRP A 420 -4.19 -27.39 -46.14
N PRO A 421 -3.10 -26.58 -46.33
CA PRO A 421 -1.94 -26.46 -45.39
C PRO A 421 -1.15 -25.11 -45.33
N ARG A 422 -0.13 -25.08 -44.45
CA ARG A 422 0.81 -23.99 -44.10
C ARG A 422 1.41 -23.20 -45.29
N SER A 423 1.44 -21.86 -45.20
CA SER A 423 2.55 -21.02 -45.68
C SER A 423 2.44 -19.55 -45.23
N HIS A 424 3.59 -18.88 -45.11
CA HIS A 424 3.78 -17.51 -44.62
C HIS A 424 3.03 -16.47 -45.48
N ALA A 425 2.31 -15.54 -44.87
CA ALA A 425 1.72 -14.40 -45.55
C ALA A 425 2.35 -13.08 -45.05
N PHE A 426 3.15 -12.47 -45.92
CA PHE A 426 3.56 -11.07 -45.87
C PHE A 426 2.32 -10.16 -45.93
N LEU A 427 2.17 -9.23 -44.98
CA LEU A 427 1.18 -8.15 -45.12
C LEU A 427 1.77 -7.04 -46.03
N LYS A 428 1.24 -6.95 -47.25
CA LYS A 428 1.49 -5.84 -48.19
C LYS A 428 0.71 -4.61 -47.71
N ILE A 429 1.40 -3.55 -47.33
CA ILE A 429 0.81 -2.25 -46.96
C ILE A 429 0.46 -1.47 -48.23
N TYR A 430 -0.79 -1.03 -48.37
CA TYR A 430 -1.19 0.01 -49.32
C TYR A 430 -2.16 0.99 -48.63
N LYS A 431 -1.71 2.24 -48.45
CA LYS A 431 -2.35 3.52 -48.85
C LYS A 431 -2.01 4.68 -47.91
N GLU A 432 -1.45 5.74 -48.52
CA GLU A 432 -1.41 7.16 -48.14
C GLU A 432 -1.33 7.54 -46.64
N MET A 433 -0.11 7.89 -46.19
CA MET A 433 0.09 8.68 -44.97
C MET A 433 0.05 10.17 -45.30
N ARG A 434 -0.80 10.94 -44.60
CA ARG A 434 -0.70 12.39 -44.48
C ARG A 434 -0.12 12.71 -43.11
N LEU A 435 1.00 13.44 -43.07
CA LEU A 435 1.69 13.84 -41.84
C LEU A 435 1.43 15.33 -41.58
N LEU A 436 1.04 15.65 -40.34
CA LEU A 436 0.92 17.01 -39.84
C LEU A 436 2.08 17.24 -38.86
N PHE A 437 2.90 18.26 -39.09
CA PHE A 437 4.03 18.58 -38.21
C PHE A 437 3.69 19.83 -37.38
N CYS A 438 3.84 19.75 -36.06
CA CYS A 438 3.84 20.90 -35.16
C CYS A 438 5.21 20.97 -34.49
N VAL A 439 5.92 22.08 -34.66
CA VAL A 439 7.22 22.33 -34.02
C VAL A 439 6.98 23.21 -32.79
N TYR A 440 7.47 22.79 -31.63
CA TYR A 440 7.48 23.60 -30.41
C TYR A 440 8.92 24.01 -30.08
N ASP A 441 9.13 25.29 -29.79
CA ASP A 441 10.41 25.81 -29.32
C ASP A 441 10.31 26.18 -27.82
N PHE A 442 11.34 25.82 -27.05
CA PHE A 442 11.42 26.01 -25.60
C PHE A 442 11.84 27.44 -25.26
N ASN A 443 11.09 28.42 -25.74
CA ASN A 443 11.03 29.76 -25.18
C ASN A 443 9.68 30.39 -25.56
N CYS A 444 8.91 30.80 -24.56
CA CYS A 444 7.52 31.24 -24.66
C CYS A 444 7.26 32.24 -25.82
N SER A 445 6.80 31.75 -26.98
CA SER A 445 5.87 32.47 -27.88
C SER A 445 5.24 31.46 -28.85
N LYS A 446 3.90 31.38 -28.89
CA LYS A 446 3.17 30.58 -29.88
C LYS A 446 3.34 31.21 -31.26
N ARG A 447 3.99 30.51 -32.19
CA ARG A 447 3.78 30.70 -33.64
C ARG A 447 3.42 29.37 -34.26
N GLU A 448 2.14 29.20 -34.58
CA GLU A 448 1.69 28.15 -35.49
C GLU A 448 2.03 28.58 -36.91
N THR A 449 2.96 27.90 -37.55
CA THR A 449 3.14 27.95 -39.00
C THR A 449 2.90 26.56 -39.56
N THR A 450 1.75 26.38 -40.20
CA THR A 450 1.43 25.18 -40.99
C THR A 450 2.03 25.33 -42.38
N SER A 451 2.88 24.39 -42.80
CA SER A 451 3.32 24.30 -44.21
C SER A 451 3.23 22.87 -44.71
N TRP A 452 2.76 22.73 -45.95
CA TRP A 452 2.58 21.45 -46.64
C TRP A 452 3.83 21.14 -47.44
N ILE A 453 4.49 20.02 -47.16
CA ILE A 453 5.67 19.59 -47.89
C ILE A 453 5.36 18.29 -48.64
N SER A 454 5.74 18.21 -49.92
CA SER A 454 5.56 17.02 -50.77
C SER A 454 6.52 15.88 -50.35
N GLN A 455 6.17 14.63 -50.69
CA GLN A 455 6.86 13.41 -50.26
C GLN A 455 8.38 13.38 -50.53
N GLU A 456 8.87 14.06 -51.55
CA GLU A 456 10.29 14.08 -51.92
C GLU A 456 11.15 14.90 -50.93
N ASN A 457 10.60 16.01 -50.42
CA ASN A 457 11.30 16.87 -49.46
C ASN A 457 11.28 16.30 -48.03
N ALA A 458 10.32 15.45 -47.69
CA ALA A 458 10.28 14.75 -46.40
C ALA A 458 11.43 13.75 -46.23
N ARG A 459 11.90 13.13 -47.32
CA ARG A 459 13.06 12.21 -47.29
C ARG A 459 14.38 12.93 -47.03
N LEU A 460 14.54 14.14 -47.57
CA LEU A 460 15.74 14.96 -47.32
C LEU A 460 15.80 15.43 -45.87
N PHE A 461 14.67 15.87 -45.30
CA PHE A 461 14.62 16.38 -43.93
C PHE A 461 14.87 15.29 -42.87
N LEU A 462 14.43 14.05 -43.11
CA LEU A 462 14.67 12.91 -42.22
C LEU A 462 16.13 12.39 -42.26
N SER A 463 16.91 12.73 -43.29
CA SER A 463 18.30 12.29 -43.41
C SER A 463 19.29 13.07 -42.54
N GLU A 464 18.88 14.22 -41.99
CA GLU A 464 19.71 15.04 -41.10
C GLU A 464 19.37 14.88 -39.60
N ILE A 465 18.30 14.15 -39.26
CA ILE A 465 17.90 13.93 -37.87
C ILE A 465 18.42 12.57 -37.40
N GLY A 466 19.51 12.58 -36.62
CA GLY A 466 20.19 11.38 -36.12
C GLY A 466 19.43 10.55 -35.06
N TRP A 467 18.21 10.95 -34.68
CA TRP A 467 17.41 10.30 -33.64
C TRP A 467 15.91 10.36 -33.95
N ILE A 468 15.22 9.23 -33.89
CA ILE A 468 13.76 9.15 -33.97
C ILE A 468 13.25 8.68 -32.61
N CYS A 469 12.51 9.54 -31.91
CA CYS A 469 11.77 9.16 -30.70
C CYS A 469 10.34 8.78 -31.11
N LEU A 470 9.91 7.56 -30.75
CA LEU A 470 8.52 7.12 -30.90
C LEU A 470 7.87 7.06 -29.51
N GLU A 471 6.73 7.72 -29.36
CA GLU A 471 5.82 7.54 -28.22
C GLU A 471 5.01 6.24 -28.42
N PHE A 472 4.89 5.44 -27.35
CA PHE A 472 3.97 4.30 -27.28
C PHE A 472 2.83 4.55 -26.29
#